data_AF-A0A5N6U545-F1
#
_entry.id   AF-A0A5N6U545-F1
#
_cell.length_a   1.000
_cell.length_b   1.000
_cell.length_c   1.000
_cell.angle_alpha   90.00
_cell.angle_beta   90.00
_cell.angle_gamma   90.00
#
_symmetry.space_group_name_H-M   'P 1'
#
loop_
_entity.id
_entity.type
_entity.pdbx_description
1 polymer ?
#
loop_
_entity_poly.entity_id
_entity_poly.type
_entity_poly.pdbx_seq_one_letter_code
_entity_poly.pdbx_strand_id
1 'polypeptide(L)'
;MTQPTTYGMSVNIYGRGDASLGDGPSHMGIAVYQVGSPTCNMYHIRNPNDTDFIYDPREQPLEDPVLRGRCELATFSTEQKAKIAQLLTAFGEDGENIPEFGVGNCQDWVASAITMLESAGEVKSGEGDFWKSMINKSADQMRESCIARGRTWIKGADLTFEGEPDARFSDQHDARPVGKLAQNALFQQRMRSLLGAGSTANASKPESQPAERPFYISSPFFSQTNNRN
;
A
#
# COMPACT_ATOMS: atom_id res chain seq x y z
N MET A 1 38.74 9.56 -8.84
CA MET A 1 37.56 10.31 -9.28
C MET A 1 36.35 9.46 -8.94
N THR A 2 35.46 9.95 -8.06
CA THR A 2 34.20 9.29 -7.75
C THR A 2 33.26 9.41 -8.94
N GLN A 3 32.70 8.30 -9.41
CA GLN A 3 31.65 8.30 -10.44
C GLN A 3 30.47 9.16 -9.94
N PRO A 4 29.88 10.01 -10.79
CA PRO A 4 28.71 10.79 -10.40
C PRO A 4 27.56 9.85 -10.03
N THR A 5 26.96 10.08 -8.87
CA THR A 5 25.81 9.29 -8.40
C THR A 5 24.64 9.45 -9.36
N THR A 6 24.11 8.33 -9.82
CA THR A 6 22.94 8.30 -10.71
C THR A 6 21.73 7.80 -9.93
N TYR A 7 20.58 8.43 -10.15
CA TYR A 7 19.31 8.07 -9.54
C TYR A 7 18.34 7.57 -10.60
N GLY A 8 17.43 6.69 -10.18
CA GLY A 8 16.33 6.17 -10.98
C GLY A 8 14.99 6.52 -10.37
N MET A 9 13.96 6.53 -11.21
CA MET A 9 12.56 6.61 -10.81
C MET A 9 11.74 5.57 -11.56
N SER A 10 10.86 4.89 -10.84
CA SER A 10 9.97 3.87 -11.38
C SER A 10 8.58 4.00 -10.80
N VAL A 11 7.59 3.44 -11.49
CA VAL A 11 6.30 3.13 -10.88
C VAL A 11 6.31 1.68 -10.43
N ASN A 12 6.15 1.48 -9.14
CA ASN A 12 6.09 0.16 -8.52
C ASN A 12 4.63 -0.26 -8.41
N ILE A 13 4.34 -1.50 -8.80
CA ILE A 13 3.00 -2.08 -8.85
C ILE A 13 2.95 -3.29 -7.93
N TYR A 14 1.95 -3.29 -7.05
CA TYR A 14 1.75 -4.29 -6.01
C TYR A 14 0.38 -4.95 -6.18
N GLY A 15 0.34 -6.27 -6.02
CA GLY A 15 -0.86 -7.06 -6.27
C GLY A 15 -1.17 -7.23 -7.76
N ARG A 16 -2.06 -8.17 -8.06
CA ARG A 16 -2.40 -8.58 -9.43
C ARG A 16 -3.31 -7.56 -10.13
N GLY A 17 -4.30 -7.01 -9.43
CA GLY A 17 -5.20 -6.01 -9.99
C GLY A 17 -6.13 -6.53 -11.08
N ASP A 18 -6.42 -7.84 -11.11
CA ASP A 18 -7.25 -8.45 -12.15
C ASP A 18 -8.71 -8.58 -11.72
N ALA A 19 -9.53 -7.63 -12.15
CA ALA A 19 -10.96 -7.62 -11.87
C ALA A 19 -11.70 -8.86 -12.41
N SER A 20 -11.19 -9.52 -13.46
CA SER A 20 -11.80 -10.76 -13.98
C SER A 20 -11.67 -11.93 -13.00
N LEU A 21 -10.71 -11.84 -12.09
CA LEU A 21 -10.47 -12.79 -11.01
C LEU A 21 -11.03 -12.31 -9.66
N GLY A 22 -11.76 -11.19 -9.66
CA GLY A 22 -12.37 -10.60 -8.46
C GLY A 22 -11.39 -9.79 -7.60
N ASP A 23 -10.22 -9.41 -8.13
CA ASP A 23 -9.30 -8.54 -7.40
C ASP A 23 -9.78 -7.09 -7.40
N GLY A 24 -9.46 -6.37 -6.32
CA GLY A 24 -9.43 -4.91 -6.36
C GLY A 24 -8.26 -4.38 -7.22
N PRO A 25 -8.23 -3.08 -7.56
CA PRO A 25 -7.14 -2.48 -8.31
C PRO A 25 -5.77 -2.74 -7.66
N SER A 26 -4.73 -2.92 -8.48
CA SER A 26 -3.36 -3.03 -7.96
C SER A 26 -2.93 -1.74 -7.27
N HIS A 27 -2.18 -1.84 -6.19
CA HIS A 27 -1.61 -0.68 -5.52
C HIS A 27 -0.40 -0.15 -6.31
N MET A 28 -0.27 1.17 -6.42
CA MET A 28 0.79 1.81 -7.18
C MET A 28 1.48 2.91 -6.36
N GLY A 29 2.76 3.11 -6.63
CA GLY A 29 3.55 4.20 -6.06
C GLY A 29 4.76 4.54 -6.89
N ILE A 30 5.28 5.76 -6.72
CA ILE A 30 6.48 6.25 -7.41
C ILE A 30 7.68 6.00 -6.50
N ALA A 31 8.62 5.18 -6.95
CA ALA A 31 9.89 4.97 -6.26
C ALA A 31 10.95 5.89 -6.83
N VAL A 32 11.71 6.56 -5.95
CA VAL A 32 12.94 7.29 -6.29
C VAL A 32 14.10 6.66 -5.52
N TYR A 33 15.16 6.28 -6.24
CA TYR A 33 16.24 5.49 -5.66
C TYR A 33 17.59 5.81 -6.29
N GLN A 34 18.67 5.59 -5.55
CA GLN A 34 20.01 5.61 -6.11
C GLN A 34 20.27 4.30 -6.85
N VAL A 35 20.82 4.36 -8.07
CA VAL A 35 21.13 3.15 -8.84
C VAL A 35 22.12 2.27 -8.06
N GLY A 36 21.74 1.00 -7.86
CA GLY A 36 22.48 0.02 -7.05
C GLY A 36 22.14 0.03 -5.55
N SER A 37 21.28 0.94 -5.08
CA SER A 37 20.77 0.91 -3.69
C SER A 37 19.76 -0.21 -3.50
N PRO A 38 19.75 -0.90 -2.34
CA PRO A 38 18.69 -1.84 -1.99
C PRO A 38 17.39 -1.16 -1.54
N THR A 39 17.42 0.14 -1.24
CA THR A 39 16.25 0.91 -0.77
C THR A 39 15.86 2.04 -1.72
N CYS A 40 14.61 2.44 -1.63
CA CYS A 40 14.01 3.57 -2.34
C CYS A 40 13.17 4.44 -1.41
N ASN A 41 13.01 5.71 -1.75
CA ASN A 41 11.94 6.54 -1.23
C ASN A 41 10.69 6.29 -2.07
N MET A 42 9.64 5.78 -1.44
CA MET A 42 8.35 5.51 -2.05
C MET A 42 7.41 6.69 -1.78
N TYR A 43 6.79 7.19 -2.84
CA TYR A 43 5.79 8.25 -2.82
C TYR A 43 4.46 7.64 -3.27
N HIS A 44 3.52 7.50 -2.34
CA HIS A 44 2.20 6.93 -2.63
C HIS A 44 1.13 7.42 -1.67
N ILE A 45 -0.12 7.14 -2.01
CA ILE A 45 -1.25 7.24 -1.09
C ILE A 45 -1.73 5.85 -0.65
N ARG A 46 -2.27 5.72 0.55
CA ARG A 46 -2.87 4.47 1.06
C ARG A 46 -4.27 4.75 1.58
N ASN A 47 -5.11 3.72 1.62
CA ASN A 47 -6.42 3.77 2.27
C ASN A 47 -6.42 2.80 3.46
N PRO A 48 -5.98 3.23 4.65
CA PRO A 48 -5.81 2.33 5.80
C PRO A 48 -7.12 1.95 6.50
N ASN A 49 -8.19 2.70 6.25
CA ASN A 49 -9.47 2.64 6.97
C ASN A 49 -10.68 2.42 6.04
N ASP A 50 -10.44 2.14 4.77
CA ASP A 50 -11.47 1.96 3.72
C ASP A 50 -12.43 3.15 3.55
N THR A 51 -12.04 4.33 4.04
CA THR A 51 -12.85 5.56 3.95
C THR A 51 -12.09 6.73 3.37
N ASP A 52 -10.78 6.82 3.61
CA ASP A 52 -9.98 7.99 3.25
C ASP A 52 -8.59 7.58 2.75
N PHE A 53 -8.12 8.26 1.71
CA PHE A 53 -6.72 8.13 1.31
C PHE A 53 -5.83 9.08 2.11
N ILE A 54 -4.64 8.60 2.48
CA ILE A 54 -3.58 9.38 3.10
C ILE A 54 -2.32 9.31 2.27
N TYR A 55 -1.60 10.43 2.16
CA TYR A 55 -0.25 10.44 1.61
C TYR A 55 0.74 9.85 2.63
N ASP A 56 1.53 8.87 2.21
CA ASP A 56 2.41 8.08 3.09
C ASP A 56 3.80 7.88 2.44
N PRO A 57 4.63 8.94 2.36
CA PRO A 57 5.98 8.78 1.86
C PRO A 57 6.83 7.96 2.84
N ARG A 58 7.57 6.98 2.33
CA ARG A 58 8.39 6.11 3.19
C ARG A 58 9.63 5.59 2.49
N GLU A 59 10.70 5.41 3.24
CA GLU A 59 11.82 4.59 2.79
C GLU A 59 11.45 3.11 2.93
N GLN A 60 11.72 2.32 1.90
CA GLN A 60 11.43 0.89 1.87
C GLN A 60 12.38 0.14 0.94
N PRO A 61 12.44 -1.21 0.98
CA PRO A 61 13.17 -2.00 0.01
C PRO A 61 12.72 -1.69 -1.43
N LEU A 62 13.68 -1.55 -2.35
CA LEU A 62 13.41 -1.41 -3.77
C LEU A 62 12.89 -2.73 -4.37
N GLU A 63 13.46 -3.85 -3.92
CA GLU A 63 12.97 -5.20 -4.16
C GLU A 63 12.15 -5.64 -2.95
N ASP A 64 10.83 -5.56 -3.06
CA ASP A 64 9.88 -5.95 -2.03
C ASP A 64 9.27 -7.33 -2.36
N PRO A 65 9.13 -8.26 -1.39
CA PRO A 65 8.53 -9.58 -1.61
C PRO A 65 7.15 -9.57 -2.28
N VAL A 66 6.34 -8.53 -2.01
CA VAL A 66 4.98 -8.39 -2.56
C VAL A 66 4.93 -7.48 -3.80
N LEU A 67 6.08 -7.01 -4.29
CA LEU A 67 6.17 -6.29 -5.55
C LEU A 67 5.87 -7.25 -6.70
N ARG A 68 4.86 -6.91 -7.51
CA ARG A 68 4.57 -7.64 -8.75
C ARG A 68 5.56 -7.26 -9.84
N GLY A 69 5.91 -5.97 -9.90
CA GLY A 69 7.01 -5.45 -10.69
C GLY A 69 7.03 -3.94 -10.73
N ARG A 70 7.99 -3.39 -11.46
CA ARG A 70 8.13 -1.94 -11.66
C ARG A 70 8.43 -1.59 -13.10
N CYS A 71 7.89 -0.46 -13.55
CA CYS A 71 8.17 0.13 -14.85
C CYS A 71 9.09 1.34 -14.65
N GLU A 72 10.28 1.30 -15.25
CA GLU A 72 11.25 2.40 -15.17
C GLU A 72 10.78 3.63 -15.96
N LEU A 73 10.87 4.80 -15.34
CA LEU A 73 10.45 6.08 -15.92
C LEU A 73 11.64 6.90 -16.42
N ALA A 74 12.62 7.14 -15.56
CA ALA A 74 13.72 8.06 -15.84
C ALA A 74 14.95 7.76 -14.99
N THR A 75 16.11 8.19 -15.49
CA THR A 75 17.37 8.27 -14.76
C THR A 75 17.86 9.71 -14.75
N PHE A 76 18.37 10.18 -13.61
CA PHE A 76 18.69 11.59 -13.41
C PHE A 76 19.85 11.81 -12.43
N SER A 77 20.35 13.05 -12.39
CA SER A 77 21.47 13.45 -11.53
C SER A 77 21.04 13.70 -10.08
N THR A 78 22.02 13.90 -9.19
CA THR A 78 21.79 14.28 -7.79
C THR A 78 21.00 15.58 -7.65
N GLU A 79 21.26 16.57 -8.50
CA GLU A 79 20.58 17.86 -8.48
C GLU A 79 19.09 17.69 -8.82
N GLN A 80 18.79 16.90 -9.85
CA GLN A 80 17.41 16.57 -10.24
C GLN A 80 16.70 15.75 -9.16
N LYS A 81 17.40 14.85 -8.46
CA LYS A 81 16.82 14.05 -7.37
C LYS A 81 16.21 14.93 -6.27
N ALA A 82 16.89 16.02 -5.88
CA ALA A 82 16.36 16.93 -4.86
C ALA A 82 15.08 17.65 -5.35
N LYS A 83 15.07 18.09 -6.60
CA LYS A 83 13.91 18.75 -7.23
C LYS A 83 12.71 17.79 -7.36
N ILE A 84 12.92 16.58 -7.86
CA ILE A 84 11.87 15.55 -8.00
C ILE A 84 11.28 15.20 -6.64
N ALA A 85 12.13 15.00 -5.62
CA ALA A 85 11.66 14.72 -4.26
C ALA A 85 10.81 15.86 -3.70
N GLN A 86 11.23 17.12 -3.91
CA GLN A 86 10.47 18.29 -3.48
C GLN A 86 9.10 18.37 -4.18
N LEU A 87 9.06 18.15 -5.51
CA LEU A 87 7.82 18.18 -6.28
C LEU A 87 6.84 17.10 -5.85
N LEU A 88 7.31 15.87 -5.67
CA LEU A 88 6.48 14.75 -5.22
C LEU A 88 5.96 14.95 -3.79
N THR A 89 6.81 15.45 -2.89
CA THR A 89 6.40 15.78 -1.52
C THR A 89 5.34 16.87 -1.51
N ALA A 90 5.57 17.99 -2.20
CA ALA A 90 4.60 19.09 -2.25
C ALA A 90 3.26 18.65 -2.86
N PHE A 91 3.30 17.83 -3.92
CA PHE A 91 2.09 17.30 -4.56
C PHE A 91 1.32 16.36 -3.64
N GLY A 92 2.01 15.48 -2.90
CA GLY A 92 1.37 14.54 -1.98
C GLY A 92 0.86 15.16 -0.68
N GLU A 93 1.52 16.20 -0.18
CA GLU A 93 1.08 16.94 1.02
C GLU A 93 -0.13 17.84 0.76
N ASP A 94 -0.38 18.19 -0.50
CA ASP A 94 -1.56 18.93 -0.91
C ASP A 94 -2.79 18.00 -1.01
N GLY A 95 -3.71 18.17 -0.06
CA GLY A 95 -4.92 17.38 0.06
C GLY A 95 -5.86 17.48 -1.15
N GLU A 96 -5.78 18.54 -1.96
CA GLU A 96 -6.57 18.65 -3.20
C GLU A 96 -6.14 17.62 -4.27
N ASN A 97 -4.91 17.12 -4.17
CA ASN A 97 -4.40 16.08 -5.07
C ASN A 97 -4.73 14.66 -4.57
N ILE A 98 -5.23 14.50 -3.35
CA ILE A 98 -5.64 13.20 -2.81
C ILE A 98 -7.08 12.92 -3.28
N PRO A 99 -7.31 11.82 -4.03
CA PRO A 99 -8.64 11.51 -4.53
C PRO A 99 -9.61 11.17 -3.40
N GLU A 100 -10.86 11.58 -3.57
CA GLU A 100 -11.96 11.14 -2.72
C GLU A 100 -12.20 9.63 -2.88
N PHE A 101 -12.46 8.95 -1.77
CA PHE A 101 -12.75 7.52 -1.80
C PHE A 101 -14.00 7.22 -2.62
N GLY A 102 -13.92 6.21 -3.48
CA GLY A 102 -14.99 5.85 -4.42
C GLY A 102 -15.02 6.69 -5.70
N VAL A 103 -14.27 7.81 -5.77
CA VAL A 103 -14.10 8.63 -6.98
C VAL A 103 -12.81 8.27 -7.70
N GLY A 104 -11.70 8.18 -6.96
CA GLY A 104 -10.39 7.78 -7.49
C GLY A 104 -9.62 6.91 -6.50
N ASN A 105 -8.40 6.51 -6.87
CA ASN A 105 -7.54 5.65 -6.07
C ASN A 105 -6.04 5.98 -6.26
N CYS A 106 -5.16 5.13 -5.71
CA CYS A 106 -3.70 5.28 -5.83
C CYS A 106 -3.18 5.38 -7.27
N GLN A 107 -3.85 4.76 -8.23
CA GLN A 107 -3.47 4.79 -9.64
C GLN A 107 -3.75 6.16 -10.25
N ASP A 108 -4.90 6.77 -9.92
CA ASP A 108 -5.25 8.14 -10.30
C ASP A 108 -4.25 9.15 -9.74
N TRP A 109 -3.88 8.98 -8.46
CA TRP A 109 -2.88 9.82 -7.81
C TRP A 109 -1.51 9.70 -8.51
N VAL A 110 -1.05 8.48 -8.80
CA VAL A 110 0.22 8.25 -9.52
C VAL A 110 0.19 8.88 -10.92
N ALA A 111 -0.89 8.69 -11.67
CA ALA A 111 -1.03 9.28 -13.00
C ALA A 111 -0.99 10.82 -12.96
N SER A 112 -1.61 11.42 -11.94
CA SER A 112 -1.62 12.88 -11.73
C SER A 112 -0.26 13.41 -11.30
N ALA A 113 0.41 12.73 -10.36
CA ALA A 113 1.77 13.06 -9.95
C ALA A 113 2.76 12.99 -11.13
N ILE A 114 2.63 12.00 -12.01
CA ILE A 114 3.46 11.89 -13.21
C ILE A 114 3.14 13.00 -14.23
N THR A 115 1.87 13.37 -14.39
CA THR A 115 1.46 14.51 -15.22
C THR A 115 2.08 15.82 -14.70
N MET A 116 2.16 16.00 -13.38
CA MET A 116 2.85 17.12 -12.75
C MET A 116 4.36 17.09 -13.03
N LEU A 117 5.01 15.94 -12.85
CA LEU A 117 6.44 15.78 -13.15
C LEU A 117 6.75 16.03 -14.63
N GLU A 118 5.85 15.62 -15.53
CA GLU A 118 5.96 15.88 -16.98
C GLU A 118 5.91 17.38 -17.25
N SER A 119 4.95 18.08 -16.64
CA SER A 119 4.79 19.53 -16.77
C SER A 119 6.00 20.30 -16.22
N ALA A 120 6.69 19.74 -15.21
CA ALA A 120 7.93 20.27 -14.65
C ALA A 120 9.19 19.92 -15.47
N GLY A 121 9.06 19.10 -16.52
CA GLY A 121 10.17 18.67 -17.38
C GLY A 121 11.05 17.58 -16.78
N GLU A 122 10.60 16.89 -15.72
CA GLU A 122 11.39 15.86 -15.02
C GLU A 122 11.20 14.45 -15.60
N VAL A 123 10.16 14.24 -16.41
CA VAL A 123 9.94 13.02 -17.19
C VAL A 123 9.67 13.34 -18.66
N LYS A 124 9.70 12.32 -19.51
CA LYS A 124 9.44 12.47 -20.94
C LYS A 124 8.01 12.93 -21.20
N SER A 125 7.80 13.60 -22.33
CA SER A 125 6.45 13.96 -22.75
C SER A 125 5.63 12.71 -23.11
N GLY A 126 4.34 12.74 -22.76
CA GLY A 126 3.38 11.65 -22.93
C GLY A 126 3.37 10.62 -21.80
N GLU A 127 4.09 10.86 -20.69
CA GLU A 127 4.11 9.98 -19.52
C GLU A 127 2.80 10.06 -18.73
N GLY A 128 2.27 11.27 -18.51
CA GLY A 128 1.00 11.45 -17.82
C GLY A 128 -0.14 10.73 -18.52
N ASP A 129 -0.29 10.92 -19.83
CA ASP A 129 -1.34 10.26 -20.62
C ASP A 129 -1.17 8.74 -20.67
N PHE A 130 0.07 8.25 -20.70
CA PHE A 130 0.33 6.83 -20.59
C PHE A 130 -0.21 6.29 -19.26
N TRP A 131 0.16 6.88 -18.12
CA TRP A 131 -0.26 6.36 -16.81
C TRP A 131 -1.75 6.55 -16.54
N LYS A 132 -2.38 7.61 -17.07
CA LYS A 132 -3.84 7.72 -17.07
C LYS A 132 -4.51 6.56 -17.80
N SER A 133 -3.94 6.11 -18.92
CA SER A 133 -4.48 4.95 -19.65
C SER A 133 -4.29 3.60 -18.94
N MET A 134 -3.44 3.56 -17.90
CA MET A 134 -3.17 2.37 -17.09
C MET A 134 -4.14 2.21 -15.92
N ILE A 135 -4.95 3.21 -15.61
CA ILE A 135 -5.92 3.14 -14.51
C ILE A 135 -6.89 1.95 -14.74
N ASN A 136 -7.13 1.19 -13.68
CA ASN A 136 -7.92 -0.05 -13.63
C ASN A 136 -7.39 -1.21 -14.51
N LYS A 137 -6.14 -1.13 -14.99
CA LYS A 137 -5.48 -2.26 -15.65
C LYS A 137 -4.89 -3.21 -14.61
N SER A 138 -4.81 -4.49 -14.97
CA SER A 138 -4.06 -5.45 -14.16
C SER A 138 -2.56 -5.18 -14.27
N ALA A 139 -1.78 -5.66 -13.31
CA ALA A 139 -0.33 -5.54 -13.33
C ALA A 139 0.29 -6.18 -14.59
N ASP A 140 -0.30 -7.27 -15.10
CA ASP A 140 0.17 -7.91 -16.33
C ASP A 140 -0.13 -7.06 -17.58
N GLN A 141 -1.28 -6.39 -17.63
CA GLN A 141 -1.61 -5.42 -18.69
C GLN A 141 -0.71 -4.18 -18.63
N MET A 142 -0.41 -3.68 -17.44
CA MET A 142 0.52 -2.57 -17.23
C MET A 142 1.94 -2.96 -17.68
N ARG A 143 2.40 -4.17 -17.33
CA ARG A 143 3.67 -4.73 -17.80
C ARG A 143 3.73 -4.77 -19.33
N GLU A 144 2.73 -5.34 -19.98
CA GLU A 144 2.68 -5.45 -21.44
C GLU A 144 2.72 -4.08 -22.11
N SER A 145 1.97 -3.11 -21.57
CA SER A 145 1.95 -1.73 -22.05
C SER A 145 3.28 -1.01 -21.84
N CYS A 146 3.95 -1.24 -20.69
CA CYS A 146 5.29 -0.72 -20.40
C CYS A 146 6.30 -1.23 -21.43
N ILE A 147 6.32 -2.54 -21.69
CA ILE A 147 7.23 -3.18 -22.66
C ILE A 147 6.91 -2.73 -24.10
N ALA A 148 5.63 -2.65 -24.48
CA ALA A 148 5.21 -2.23 -25.81
C ALA A 148 5.63 -0.79 -26.15
N ARG A 149 5.79 0.08 -25.14
CA ARG A 149 6.35 1.43 -25.29
C ARG A 149 7.88 1.49 -25.24
N GLY A 150 8.56 0.34 -25.23
CA GLY A 150 10.02 0.26 -25.19
C GLY A 150 10.62 0.64 -23.83
N ARG A 151 9.83 0.57 -22.76
CA ARG A 151 10.30 0.84 -21.39
C ARG A 151 10.81 -0.43 -20.74
N THR A 152 11.65 -0.25 -19.73
CA THR A 152 12.18 -1.37 -18.95
C THR A 152 11.17 -1.76 -17.87
N TRP A 153 10.68 -2.99 -17.96
CA TRP A 153 9.95 -3.64 -16.88
C TRP A 153 10.89 -4.52 -16.07
N ILE A 154 10.90 -4.35 -14.74
CA ILE A 154 11.63 -5.23 -13.83
C ILE A 154 10.59 -6.05 -13.06
N LYS A 155 10.64 -7.37 -13.26
CA LYS A 155 9.76 -8.31 -12.58
C LYS A 155 10.11 -8.33 -11.09
N GLY A 156 9.12 -8.16 -10.23
CA GLY A 156 9.31 -8.31 -8.78
C GLY A 156 9.43 -9.77 -8.37
N ALA A 157 9.83 -10.00 -7.12
CA ALA A 157 9.96 -11.34 -6.58
C ALA A 157 8.62 -12.09 -6.57
N ASP A 158 7.51 -11.36 -6.39
CA ASP A 158 6.15 -11.88 -6.44
C ASP A 158 6.00 -13.18 -5.64
N LEU A 159 6.53 -13.16 -4.41
CA LEU A 159 6.50 -14.31 -3.53
C LEU A 159 5.07 -14.53 -3.07
N THR A 160 4.33 -15.36 -3.79
CA THR A 160 3.07 -15.91 -3.32
C THR A 160 3.36 -16.87 -2.19
N PHE A 161 2.73 -16.67 -1.03
CA PHE A 161 2.78 -17.65 0.05
C PHE A 161 2.12 -18.95 -0.43
N GLU A 162 2.91 -20.01 -0.63
CA GLU A 162 2.44 -21.33 -1.06
C GLU A 162 2.02 -22.25 0.11
N GLY A 163 1.99 -21.73 1.34
CA GLY A 163 1.60 -22.50 2.52
C GLY A 163 0.08 -22.51 2.76
N GLU A 164 -0.41 -23.53 3.46
CA GLU A 164 -1.71 -23.43 4.13
C GLU A 164 -1.59 -22.34 5.21
N PRO A 165 -2.45 -21.30 5.19
CA PRO A 165 -2.51 -20.33 6.27
C PRO A 165 -2.75 -21.08 7.59
N ASP A 166 -1.79 -21.00 8.50
CA ASP A 166 -1.79 -21.72 9.78
C ASP A 166 -2.77 -21.09 10.80
N ALA A 167 -3.29 -19.90 10.48
CA ALA A 167 -4.36 -19.24 11.21
C ALA A 167 -5.48 -18.79 10.24
N ARG A 168 -6.66 -19.38 10.38
CA ARG A 168 -7.90 -18.91 9.73
C ARG A 168 -8.75 -18.21 10.79
N PHE A 169 -9.02 -16.92 10.62
CA PHE A 169 -9.88 -16.14 11.54
C PHE A 169 -11.34 -16.66 11.58
N SER A 170 -11.73 -17.49 10.62
CA SER A 170 -13.03 -18.14 10.52
C SER A 170 -13.19 -19.41 11.36
N ASP A 171 -12.13 -19.89 12.04
CA ASP A 171 -12.23 -21.06 12.91
C ASP A 171 -12.86 -20.66 14.26
N GLN A 172 -14.08 -20.11 14.20
CA GLN A 172 -14.94 -19.81 15.35
C GLN A 172 -15.35 -21.06 16.15
N HIS A 173 -15.00 -22.26 15.68
CA HIS A 173 -15.43 -23.50 16.32
C HIS A 173 -14.51 -24.02 17.42
N ASP A 174 -13.29 -23.48 17.58
CA ASP A 174 -12.42 -23.86 18.70
C ASP A 174 -11.71 -22.63 19.29
N ALA A 175 -12.50 -21.76 19.93
CA ALA A 175 -11.97 -20.83 20.91
C ALA A 175 -11.33 -21.63 22.06
N ARG A 176 -10.06 -22.04 21.90
CA ARG A 176 -9.28 -22.60 23.00
C ARG A 176 -9.32 -21.55 24.11
N PRO A 177 -9.87 -21.87 25.29
CA PRO A 177 -9.92 -20.89 26.37
C PRO A 177 -8.50 -20.47 26.66
N VAL A 178 -8.27 -19.16 26.78
CA VAL A 178 -6.98 -18.55 27.11
C VAL A 178 -6.65 -18.88 28.57
N GLY A 179 -6.40 -20.17 28.85
CA GLY A 179 -6.50 -20.76 30.19
C GLY A 179 -5.46 -20.23 31.16
N LYS A 180 -4.33 -19.72 30.66
CA LYS A 180 -3.25 -19.19 31.50
C LYS A 180 -3.49 -17.76 31.99
N LEU A 181 -4.30 -16.97 31.27
CA LEU A 181 -4.60 -15.58 31.63
C LEU A 181 -5.84 -15.50 32.51
N ALA A 182 -6.86 -16.31 32.23
CA ALA A 182 -8.09 -16.36 33.03
C ALA A 182 -7.85 -16.82 34.49
N GLN A 183 -6.82 -17.65 34.72
CA GLN A 183 -6.49 -18.17 36.06
C GLN A 183 -5.44 -17.33 36.81
N ASN A 184 -4.91 -16.27 36.19
CA ASN A 184 -3.89 -15.44 36.80
C ASN A 184 -4.54 -14.38 37.71
N ALA A 185 -4.43 -14.56 39.03
CA ALA A 185 -5.03 -13.68 40.04
C ALA A 185 -4.53 -12.23 39.94
N LEU A 186 -3.26 -12.02 39.59
CA LEU A 186 -2.65 -10.70 39.41
C LEU A 186 -3.25 -9.96 38.21
N PHE A 187 -3.52 -10.70 37.12
CA PHE A 187 -4.17 -10.17 35.93
C PHE A 187 -5.63 -9.77 36.23
N GLN A 188 -6.40 -10.63 36.91
CA GLN A 188 -7.77 -10.32 37.30
C GLN A 188 -7.86 -9.12 38.23
N GLN A 189 -6.93 -9.01 39.19
CA GLN A 189 -6.88 -7.89 40.12
C GLN A 189 -6.58 -6.57 39.42
N ARG A 190 -5.65 -6.57 38.44
CA ARG A 190 -5.39 -5.38 37.60
C ARG A 190 -6.59 -5.02 36.73
N MET A 191 -7.26 -5.99 36.11
CA MET A 191 -8.47 -5.74 35.31
C MET A 191 -9.61 -5.15 36.16
N ARG A 192 -9.85 -5.69 37.36
CA ARG A 192 -10.84 -5.14 38.30
C ARG A 192 -10.49 -3.72 38.77
N SER A 193 -9.20 -3.42 38.92
CA SER A 193 -8.73 -2.08 39.28
C SER A 193 -8.90 -1.07 38.15
N LEU A 194 -8.81 -1.49 36.88
CA LEU A 194 -9.04 -0.64 35.71
C LEU A 194 -10.54 -0.39 35.46
N LEU A 195 -11.41 -1.31 35.88
CA LEU A 195 -12.87 -1.27 35.71
C LEU A 195 -13.63 -0.75 36.95
N GLY A 196 -12.95 -0.07 37.89
CA GLY A 196 -13.49 0.22 39.23
C GLY A 196 -14.76 1.08 39.29
N ALA A 197 -15.78 0.53 39.98
CA ALA A 197 -16.84 1.18 40.77
C ALA A 197 -17.77 2.21 40.09
N GLY A 198 -18.86 1.70 39.50
CA GLY A 198 -20.08 2.47 39.23
C GLY A 198 -21.29 1.56 38.96
N SER A 199 -22.35 1.74 39.76
CA SER A 199 -23.75 1.29 39.60
C SER A 199 -24.12 -0.20 39.73
N THR A 200 -24.70 -0.51 40.90
CA THR A 200 -25.85 -1.40 41.04
C THR A 200 -27.08 -0.84 40.30
N ALA A 201 -27.90 -1.77 39.78
CA ALA A 201 -29.30 -1.67 39.33
C ALA A 201 -29.55 -1.79 37.80
N ASN A 202 -30.35 -2.81 37.48
CA ASN A 202 -30.88 -3.25 36.18
C ASN A 202 -31.36 -2.13 35.24
N ALA A 203 -30.94 -2.17 33.97
CA ALA A 203 -31.83 -2.26 32.78
C ALA A 203 -31.05 -2.16 31.45
N SER A 204 -31.18 -3.20 30.62
CA SER A 204 -31.14 -3.22 29.13
C SER A 204 -29.90 -2.77 28.32
N LYS A 205 -29.48 -3.71 27.44
CA LYS A 205 -28.65 -3.64 26.21
C LYS A 205 -27.10 -3.50 26.34
N PRO A 206 -26.31 -4.35 25.64
CA PRO A 206 -24.85 -4.22 25.58
C PRO A 206 -24.40 -3.61 24.24
N GLU A 207 -23.71 -2.48 24.31
CA GLU A 207 -22.80 -1.90 23.30
C GLU A 207 -21.95 -0.92 24.13
N SER A 208 -20.64 -0.92 24.19
CA SER A 208 -19.57 -1.35 23.28
C SER A 208 -18.29 -1.41 24.12
N GLN A 209 -17.54 -2.51 24.11
CA GLN A 209 -16.18 -2.54 24.67
C GLN A 209 -15.22 -1.77 23.74
N PRO A 210 -14.16 -1.11 24.26
CA PRO A 210 -13.19 -0.44 23.41
C PRO A 210 -12.46 -1.51 22.61
N ALA A 211 -12.57 -1.43 21.27
CA ALA A 211 -11.89 -2.36 20.37
C ALA A 211 -10.38 -2.29 20.62
N GLU A 212 -9.78 -3.41 21.01
CA GLU A 212 -8.33 -3.59 20.90
C GLU A 212 -7.96 -3.38 19.42
N ARG A 213 -6.99 -2.49 19.18
CA ARG A 213 -6.54 -2.15 17.83
C ARG A 213 -5.96 -3.42 17.18
N PRO A 214 -6.51 -3.92 16.07
CA PRO A 214 -5.86 -4.98 15.34
C PRO A 214 -4.54 -4.44 14.75
N PHE A 215 -3.46 -5.20 14.91
CA PHE A 215 -2.26 -5.03 14.10
C PHE A 215 -2.66 -5.31 12.65
N TYR A 216 -2.91 -4.26 11.87
CA TYR A 216 -3.26 -4.40 10.46
C TYR A 216 -1.99 -4.54 9.63
N ILE A 217 -1.75 -5.75 9.13
CA ILE A 217 -0.82 -5.99 8.02
C ILE A 217 -1.62 -5.62 6.77
N SER A 218 -1.25 -4.52 6.12
CA SER A 218 -1.76 -4.17 4.79
C SER A 218 -1.18 -5.12 3.76
N SER A 219 -1.73 -6.33 3.70
CA SER A 219 -1.51 -7.27 2.60
C SER A 219 -2.77 -7.30 1.74
N PRO A 220 -2.70 -7.04 0.43
CA PRO A 220 -3.84 -7.08 -0.48
C PRO A 220 -4.28 -8.53 -0.81
N PHE A 221 -4.00 -9.49 0.06
CA PHE A 221 -4.00 -10.92 -0.27
C PHE A 221 -5.27 -11.69 0.08
N PHE A 222 -6.28 -11.05 0.70
CA PHE A 222 -7.52 -11.75 1.05
C PHE A 222 -8.66 -11.38 0.08
N SER A 223 -8.70 -12.05 -1.08
CA SER A 223 -9.95 -12.17 -1.84
C SER A 223 -10.94 -12.95 -0.97
N GLN A 224 -12.12 -12.39 -0.70
CA GLN A 224 -13.21 -13.13 -0.06
C GLN A 224 -13.57 -14.33 -0.96
N THR A 225 -13.30 -15.55 -0.51
CA THR A 225 -13.85 -16.74 -1.15
C THR A 225 -15.37 -16.72 -0.97
N ASN A 226 -16.06 -16.55 -2.09
CA ASN A 226 -17.51 -16.55 -2.21
C ASN A 226 -18.06 -17.91 -1.76
N ASN A 227 -18.67 -17.97 -0.57
CA ASN A 227 -19.40 -19.17 -0.14
C ASN A 227 -20.74 -19.22 -0.86
N ARG A 228 -20.82 -20.03 -1.92
CA ARG A 228 -22.10 -20.57 -2.41
C ARG A 228 -22.47 -21.77 -1.55
N ASN A 229 -23.60 -21.67 -0.85
CA ASN A 229 -24.55 -22.77 -0.64
C ASN A 229 -25.94 -22.16 -0.46
#